data_AF-A0A667IRS2-F1
#
_entry.id   AF-A0A667IRS2-F1
#
_cell.length_a   1.000
_cell.length_b   1.000
_cell.length_c   1.000
_cell.angle_alpha   90.00
_cell.angle_beta   90.00
_cell.angle_gamma   90.00
#
_symmetry.space_group_name_H-M   'P 1'
#
loop_
_entity.id
_entity.type
_entity.pdbx_description
1 polymer ?
#
loop_
_entity_poly.entity_id
_entity_poly.type
_entity_poly.pdbx_seq_one_letter_code
_entity_poly.pdbx_strand_id
1 'polypeptide(L)'
;SLSPLLARGALCTPDSAGATALGIAASLGRTQHFRGRKNRCYRLAVRAVTRAFVKCTKARRLKKRNMRTLWINRITAASQEHGLKYPAFIVNLIKGFGCCASSV
;
A
#
# COMPACT_ATOMS: atom_id res chain seq x y z
N SER A 1 17.26 42.94 52.99
CA SER A 1 17.17 41.53 52.58
C SER A 1 15.84 41.32 51.87
N LEU A 2 15.84 41.34 50.53
CA LEU A 2 14.65 40.98 49.74
C LEU A 2 14.75 39.51 49.31
N SER A 3 13.67 38.78 49.55
CA SER A 3 13.48 37.36 49.22
C SER A 3 13.58 37.07 47.72
N PRO A 4 14.15 35.93 47.28
CA PRO A 4 14.02 35.43 45.92
C PRO A 4 12.75 34.59 45.81
N LEU A 5 11.62 35.24 45.52
CA LEU A 5 10.45 34.59 44.96
C LEU A 5 10.57 34.59 43.44
N LEU A 6 10.17 33.47 42.82
CA LEU A 6 9.80 33.34 41.40
C LEU A 6 10.87 32.95 40.37
N ALA A 7 11.73 31.98 40.67
CA ALA A 7 12.43 31.17 39.66
C ALA A 7 11.53 30.04 39.09
N ARG A 8 10.29 30.35 38.70
CA ARG A 8 9.42 29.46 37.92
C ARG A 8 8.56 30.30 36.99
N GLY A 9 9.12 30.67 35.85
CA GLY A 9 8.42 31.48 34.86
C GLY A 9 8.87 31.15 33.44
N ALA A 10 8.10 30.30 32.78
CA ALA A 10 7.85 30.29 31.34
C ALA A 10 9.03 30.00 30.38
N LEU A 11 9.26 28.71 30.12
CA LEU A 11 9.66 28.29 28.78
C LEU A 11 8.41 28.40 27.85
N CYS A 12 8.17 29.59 27.30
CA CYS A 12 7.21 29.75 26.21
C CYS A 12 7.97 29.67 24.88
N THR A 13 8.02 28.49 24.25
CA THR A 13 8.55 28.34 22.89
C THR A 13 7.48 28.73 21.85
N PRO A 14 7.74 29.74 20.99
CA PRO A 14 6.82 30.11 19.91
C PRO A 14 6.85 29.16 18.68
N ASP A 15 7.64 28.10 18.68
CA ASP A 15 7.79 27.18 17.53
C ASP A 15 6.75 26.04 17.49
N SER A 16 6.07 25.77 18.61
CA SER A 16 5.14 24.64 18.72
C SER A 16 3.86 24.81 17.88
N ALA A 17 3.39 26.05 17.71
CA ALA A 17 2.22 26.37 16.89
C ALA A 17 2.49 26.16 15.39
N GLY A 18 3.70 26.53 14.93
CA GLY A 18 4.15 26.37 13.55
C GLY A 18 4.29 24.90 13.15
N ALA A 19 4.97 24.09 13.98
CA ALA A 19 5.14 22.66 13.74
C ALA A 19 3.79 21.90 13.70
N THR A 20 2.83 22.28 14.56
CA THR A 20 1.51 21.65 14.61
C THR A 20 0.66 22.00 13.38
N ALA A 21 0.71 23.25 12.92
CA ALA A 21 0.00 23.69 11.71
C ALA A 21 0.51 22.99 10.44
N LEU A 22 1.82 22.83 10.29
CA LEU A 22 2.43 22.09 9.18
C LEU A 22 2.02 20.61 9.17
N GLY A 23 1.99 19.97 10.33
CA GLY A 23 1.53 18.59 10.48
C GLY A 23 0.07 18.39 10.07
N ILE A 24 -0.81 19.33 10.46
CA ILE A 24 -2.22 19.31 10.07
C ILE A 24 -2.36 19.48 8.56
N ALA A 25 -1.71 20.49 7.98
CA ALA A 25 -1.74 20.78 6.55
C ALA A 25 -1.26 19.58 5.70
N ALA A 26 -0.17 18.92 6.11
CA ALA A 26 0.36 17.76 5.39
C ALA A 26 -0.60 16.56 5.39
N SER A 27 -1.35 16.35 6.48
CA SER A 27 -2.35 15.27 6.56
C SER A 27 -3.60 15.55 5.71
N LEU A 28 -4.03 16.81 5.66
CA LEU A 28 -5.17 17.25 4.85
C LEU A 28 -4.82 17.24 3.36
N GLY A 29 -3.60 17.64 2.99
CA GLY A 29 -3.07 17.50 1.63
C GLY A 29 -3.11 16.06 1.13
N ARG A 30 -2.68 15.10 1.97
CA ARG A 30 -2.77 13.66 1.66
C ARG A 30 -4.19 13.12 1.56
N THR A 31 -5.19 13.84 2.09
CA THR A 31 -6.58 13.38 2.18
C THR A 31 -7.59 14.18 1.36
N GLN A 32 -7.16 15.10 0.50
CA GLN A 32 -8.06 15.93 -0.33
C GLN A 32 -9.15 15.11 -1.05
N HIS A 33 -8.75 13.98 -1.65
CA HIS A 33 -9.65 13.12 -2.44
C HIS A 33 -10.41 12.09 -1.60
N PHE A 34 -10.29 12.12 -0.26
CA PHE A 34 -11.01 11.19 0.62
C PHE A 34 -12.45 11.65 0.77
N ARG A 35 -13.40 10.71 0.71
CA ARG A 35 -14.82 11.01 0.83
C ARG A 35 -15.24 11.28 2.28
N GLY A 36 -16.16 12.24 2.47
CA GLY A 36 -16.75 12.60 3.76
C GLY A 36 -15.80 13.34 4.69
N ARG A 37 -16.01 13.25 6.02
CA ARG A 37 -15.28 14.04 7.04
C ARG A 37 -13.77 13.77 7.13
N LYS A 38 -13.26 12.76 6.41
CA LYS A 38 -11.85 12.34 6.44
C LYS A 38 -10.91 13.33 5.74
N ASN A 39 -11.43 14.22 4.91
CA ASN A 39 -10.67 15.27 4.23
C ASN A 39 -10.69 16.63 4.95
N ARG A 40 -11.49 16.79 6.01
CA ARG A 40 -11.65 18.04 6.78
C ARG A 40 -11.13 17.91 8.21
N CYS A 41 -11.32 16.75 8.85
CA CYS A 41 -10.94 16.56 10.25
C CYS A 41 -9.59 15.85 10.39
N TYR A 42 -8.60 16.50 11.02
CA TYR A 42 -7.24 15.98 11.24
C TYR A 42 -7.20 14.55 11.81
N ARG A 43 -7.94 14.30 12.91
CA ARG A 43 -7.96 13.00 13.59
C ARG A 43 -8.46 11.86 12.68
N LEU A 44 -9.42 12.17 11.79
CA LEU A 44 -9.95 11.19 10.84
C LEU A 44 -9.01 11.02 9.65
N ALA A 45 -8.37 12.10 9.19
CA ALA A 45 -7.39 12.09 8.11
C ALA A 45 -6.22 11.16 8.45
N VAL A 46 -5.62 11.30 9.65
CA VAL A 46 -4.51 10.45 10.10
C VAL A 46 -4.90 8.97 10.12
N ARG A 47 -6.06 8.64 10.72
CA ARG A 47 -6.58 7.25 10.75
C ARG A 47 -6.80 6.69 9.34
N ALA A 48 -7.30 7.50 8.42
CA ALA A 48 -7.55 7.11 7.05
C ALA A 48 -6.24 6.88 6.28
N VAL A 49 -5.24 7.75 6.46
CA VAL A 49 -3.91 7.65 5.85
C VAL A 49 -3.18 6.40 6.33
N THR A 50 -3.19 6.10 7.64
CA THR A 50 -2.57 4.87 8.17
C THR A 50 -3.20 3.62 7.55
N ARG A 51 -4.54 3.56 7.47
CA ARG A 51 -5.24 2.44 6.83
C ARG A 51 -4.94 2.34 5.34
N ALA A 52 -4.83 3.48 4.65
CA ALA A 52 -4.47 3.52 3.24
C ALA A 52 -3.06 2.94 3.01
N PHE A 53 -2.06 3.30 3.82
CA PHE A 53 -0.71 2.76 3.68
C PHE A 53 -0.63 1.25 3.87
N VAL A 54 -1.32 0.70 4.87
CA VAL A 54 -1.39 -0.75 5.06
C VAL A 54 -2.03 -1.43 3.85
N LYS A 55 -3.14 -0.87 3.34
CA LYS A 55 -3.79 -1.38 2.12
C LYS A 55 -2.89 -1.30 0.90
N CYS A 56 -2.17 -0.20 0.69
CA CYS A 56 -1.25 -0.04 -0.44
C CYS A 56 -0.14 -1.11 -0.44
N THR A 57 0.46 -1.38 0.72
CA THR A 57 1.51 -2.40 0.83
C THR A 57 0.96 -3.81 0.59
N LYS A 58 -0.23 -4.13 1.12
CA LYS A 58 -0.90 -5.40 0.81
C LYS A 58 -1.29 -5.52 -0.66
N ALA A 59 -1.83 -4.46 -1.25
CA ALA A 59 -2.27 -4.42 -2.65
C ALA A 59 -1.11 -4.60 -3.64
N ARG A 60 0.08 -4.03 -3.37
CA ARG A 60 1.27 -4.26 -4.21
C ARG A 60 1.68 -5.74 -4.27
N ARG A 61 1.56 -6.47 -3.14
CA ARG A 61 1.82 -7.92 -3.09
C ARG A 61 0.73 -8.72 -3.81
N LEU A 62 -0.55 -8.34 -3.61
CA LEU A 62 -1.69 -9.01 -4.24
C LEU A 62 -1.77 -8.77 -5.75
N LYS A 63 -1.37 -7.59 -6.24
CA LYS A 63 -1.38 -7.26 -7.69
C LYS A 63 -0.64 -8.31 -8.51
N LYS A 64 0.53 -8.77 -8.04
CA LYS A 64 1.30 -9.83 -8.72
C LYS A 64 0.52 -11.16 -8.81
N ARG A 65 -0.22 -11.52 -7.76
CA ARG A 65 -1.04 -12.74 -7.73
C ARG A 65 -2.27 -12.62 -8.63
N ASN A 66 -2.99 -11.50 -8.53
CA ASN A 66 -4.19 -11.24 -9.33
C ASN A 66 -3.86 -11.21 -10.82
N MET A 67 -2.73 -10.60 -11.21
CA MET A 67 -2.26 -10.61 -12.60
C MET A 67 -1.91 -12.03 -13.07
N ARG A 68 -1.27 -12.84 -12.23
CA ARG A 68 -1.00 -14.26 -12.56
C ARG A 68 -2.29 -15.03 -12.77
N THR A 69 -3.29 -14.86 -11.90
CA THR A 69 -4.61 -15.49 -12.07
C THR A 69 -5.27 -15.04 -13.37
N LEU A 70 -5.23 -13.75 -13.69
CA LEU A 70 -5.76 -13.24 -14.95
C LEU A 70 -5.06 -13.86 -16.16
N TRP A 71 -3.74 -14.00 -16.13
CA TRP A 71 -2.99 -14.63 -17.23
C TRP A 71 -3.34 -16.11 -17.38
N ILE A 72 -3.45 -16.85 -16.27
CA ILE A 72 -3.89 -18.24 -16.29
C ILE A 72 -5.28 -18.34 -16.92
N ASN A 73 -6.22 -17.46 -16.55
CA ASN A 73 -7.57 -17.46 -17.10
C ASN A 73 -7.57 -17.18 -18.61
N ARG A 74 -6.78 -16.19 -19.07
CA ARG A 74 -6.66 -15.86 -20.49
C ARG A 74 -6.07 -17.01 -21.30
N ILE A 75 -5.01 -17.66 -20.79
CA ILE A 75 -4.40 -18.82 -21.45
C ILE A 75 -5.37 -20.01 -21.44
N THR A 76 -6.06 -20.23 -20.33
CA THR A 76 -7.04 -21.32 -20.21
C THR A 76 -8.15 -21.19 -21.24
N ALA A 77 -8.68 -19.98 -21.44
CA ALA A 77 -9.69 -19.73 -22.47
C ALA A 77 -9.16 -20.02 -23.89
N ALA A 78 -7.97 -19.52 -24.23
CA ALA A 78 -7.34 -19.78 -25.52
C ALA A 78 -7.03 -21.28 -25.74
N SER A 79 -6.54 -21.99 -24.72
CA SER A 79 -6.29 -23.43 -24.83
C SER A 79 -7.58 -24.22 -25.03
N GLN A 80 -8.68 -23.81 -24.39
CA GLN A 80 -9.99 -24.46 -24.53
C GLN A 80 -10.55 -24.34 -25.95
N GLU A 81 -10.35 -23.21 -26.64
CA GLU A 81 -10.72 -23.05 -28.06
C GLU A 81 -9.99 -24.06 -28.96
N HIS A 82 -8.77 -24.45 -28.59
CA HIS A 82 -7.98 -25.48 -29.27
C HIS A 82 -8.20 -26.90 -28.72
N GLY A 83 -9.19 -27.11 -27.85
CA GLY A 83 -9.53 -28.42 -27.27
C GLY A 83 -8.54 -28.94 -26.21
N LEU A 84 -7.60 -28.10 -25.74
CA LEU A 84 -6.58 -28.47 -24.76
C LEU A 84 -6.85 -27.82 -23.39
N LYS A 85 -6.60 -28.56 -22.31
CA LYS A 85 -6.68 -28.00 -20.95
C LYS A 85 -5.35 -27.35 -20.57
N TYR A 86 -5.39 -26.21 -19.87
CA TYR A 86 -4.21 -25.49 -19.36
C TYR A 86 -3.11 -26.38 -18.73
N PRO A 87 -3.40 -27.34 -17.83
CA PRO A 87 -2.34 -28.20 -17.28
C PRO A 87 -1.65 -29.06 -18.34
N ALA A 88 -2.40 -29.61 -19.31
CA ALA A 88 -1.82 -30.37 -20.42
C ALA A 88 -0.97 -29.46 -21.32
N PHE A 89 -1.43 -28.24 -21.59
CA PHE A 89 -0.67 -27.24 -22.34
C PHE A 89 0.66 -26.90 -21.68
N ILE A 90 0.68 -26.67 -20.36
CA ILE A 90 1.92 -26.38 -19.62
C ILE A 90 2.88 -27.58 -19.59
N VAL A 91 2.36 -28.80 -19.39
CA VAL A 91 3.19 -30.02 -19.42
C VAL A 91 3.86 -30.19 -20.78
N ASN A 92 3.12 -29.98 -21.87
CA ASN A 92 3.67 -30.05 -23.23
C ASN A 92 4.77 -28.99 -23.47
N LEU A 93 4.60 -27.77 -22.95
CA LEU A 93 5.61 -26.71 -23.02
C LEU A 93 6.89 -27.04 -22.23
N ILE A 94 6.74 -27.59 -21.02
CA ILE A 94 7.89 -27.97 -20.17
C ILE A 94 8.66 -29.14 -20.80
N LYS A 95 7.95 -30.13 -21.33
CA LYS A 95 8.56 -31.28 -22.03
C LYS A 95 9.36 -30.82 -23.26
N GLY A 96 8.85 -29.85 -24.01
CA GLY A 96 9.53 -29.29 -25.19
C GLY A 96 10.81 -28.50 -24.87
N PHE A 97 10.89 -27.86 -23.70
CA PHE A 97 12.09 -27.16 -23.22
C PHE A 97 13.12 -28.08 -22.53
N GLY A 98 12.78 -29.34 -22.29
CA GLY A 98 13.53 -30.25 -21.42
C GLY A 98 13.55 -31.68 -21.92
N CYS A 99 14.14 -31.91 -23.10
CA CYS A 99 14.67 -33.21 -23.50
C CYS A 99 16.21 -33.19 -23.45
N CYS A 100 16.79 -33.02 -22.26
CA CYS A 100 18.20 -33.36 -21.99
C CYS A 100 18.42 -34.06 -20.62
N ALA A 101 17.39 -34.30 -19.81
CA ALA A 101 17.56 -34.73 -18.41
C ALA A 101 16.91 -36.09 -18.07
N SER A 102 16.90 -37.03 -19.01
CA SER A 102 16.57 -38.44 -18.71
C SER A 102 17.44 -39.36 -19.57
N SER A 103 18.74 -39.35 -19.29
CA SER A 103 19.67 -40.42 -19.64
C SER A 103 20.94 -40.30 -18.80
N VAL A 104 20.78 -40.27 -17.46
CA VAL A 104 21.80 -40.67 -16.48
C VAL A 104 21.07 -41.28 -15.29
#